data_AF-A0A832Q858-F1
#
_entry.id   AF-A0A832Q858-F1
#
_cell.length_a   1.000
_cell.length_b   1.000
_cell.length_c   1.000
_cell.angle_alpha   90.00
_cell.angle_beta   90.00
_cell.angle_gamma   90.00
#
_symmetry.space_group_name_H-M   'P 1'
#
loop_
_entity.id
_entity.type
_entity.pdbx_description
1 polymer ?
#
loop_
_entity_poly.entity_id
_entity_poly.type
_entity_poly.pdbx_seq_one_letter_code
_entity_poly.pdbx_strand_id
1 'polypeptide(L)'
;MMSRIFVRMRRLRRWFSRSERALKWLGLQRNETNPDEPGLLLIQIDGLGHGQFQRALSAGRLPFLKHLLQQEGYSVSSLYAGVPSTTPAVQAELFFGKKTALPAFSYLDPKNGQLVKLFDPPAAKCMEQELGVEADGLMAGGAAYGNIFGGGAEEEETHFCVSALGWQELRRALNPLTFLLLLVMNIMSVFRVAALLVIEFGLSLVDFVRGIRKGQHLRSEAKFILARVGVCIGLRELIVIGASVDLARGLPVIHVNLAGFDEQSHRRGPHSAFAHWVLKGIDHAIRRLWTEAKRSPGRDYRVWIYSDHGQESVIPYKSLSGGRSIQAVVGELVQ
;
A
#
# COMPACT_ATOMS: atom_id res chain seq x y z
N MET A 1 0.13 -34.29 22.60
CA MET A 1 -1.35 -34.31 22.40
C MET A 1 -1.90 -32.96 21.93
N MET A 2 -1.43 -31.82 22.46
CA MET A 2 -1.86 -30.47 22.02
C MET A 2 -1.53 -30.12 20.55
N SER A 3 -0.38 -30.55 20.01
CA SER A 3 -0.03 -30.24 18.61
C SER A 3 -0.98 -30.88 17.60
N ARG A 4 -1.47 -32.11 17.86
CA ARG A 4 -2.44 -32.78 17.00
C ARG A 4 -3.80 -32.08 17.01
N ILE A 5 -4.23 -31.53 18.15
CA ILE A 5 -5.47 -30.74 18.26
C ILE A 5 -5.33 -29.40 17.52
N PHE A 6 -4.20 -28.71 17.67
CA PHE A 6 -3.89 -27.49 16.92
C PHE A 6 -3.84 -27.73 15.42
N VAL A 7 -3.21 -28.82 14.96
CA VAL A 7 -3.17 -29.21 13.54
C VAL A 7 -4.57 -29.56 13.04
N ARG A 8 -5.41 -30.23 13.83
CA ARG A 8 -6.79 -30.59 13.47
C ARG A 8 -7.71 -29.37 13.43
N MET A 9 -7.55 -28.42 14.36
CA MET A 9 -8.25 -27.12 14.35
C MET A 9 -7.79 -26.24 13.19
N ARG A 10 -6.48 -26.24 12.86
CA ARG A 10 -5.94 -25.57 11.68
C ARG A 10 -6.58 -26.18 10.43
N ARG A 11 -6.66 -27.52 10.32
CA ARG A 11 -7.34 -28.23 9.22
C ARG A 11 -8.83 -27.93 9.10
N LEU A 12 -9.58 -27.86 10.20
CA LEU A 12 -11.00 -27.49 10.18
C LEU A 12 -11.23 -26.03 9.78
N ARG A 13 -10.37 -25.10 10.23
CA ARG A 13 -10.40 -23.70 9.79
C ARG A 13 -10.02 -23.52 8.31
N ARG A 14 -9.20 -24.41 7.73
CA ARG A 14 -8.85 -24.44 6.29
C ARG A 14 -10.09 -24.62 5.41
N TRP A 15 -11.03 -25.48 5.80
CA TRP A 15 -12.21 -25.79 4.98
C TRP A 15 -13.17 -24.59 4.80
N PHE A 16 -13.10 -23.61 5.71
CA PHE A 16 -13.93 -22.40 5.68
C PHE A 16 -13.16 -21.15 5.22
N SER A 17 -11.89 -21.25 4.81
CA SER A 17 -11.14 -20.07 4.33
C SER A 17 -11.70 -19.60 2.99
N ARG A 18 -12.05 -18.31 2.90
CA ARG A 18 -12.57 -17.71 1.67
C ARG A 18 -11.52 -17.69 0.57
N SER A 19 -10.25 -17.48 0.94
CA SER A 19 -9.10 -17.44 0.05
C SER A 19 -8.87 -18.80 -0.63
N GLU A 20 -9.08 -19.90 0.10
CA GLU A 20 -8.99 -21.26 -0.44
C GLU A 20 -10.08 -21.57 -1.47
N ARG A 21 -11.30 -21.09 -1.23
CA ARG A 21 -12.37 -21.20 -2.23
C ARG A 21 -12.08 -20.33 -3.46
N ALA A 22 -11.51 -19.15 -3.26
CA ALA A 22 -11.11 -18.26 -4.35
C ALA A 22 -10.05 -18.92 -5.23
N LEU A 23 -9.03 -19.53 -4.63
CA LEU A 23 -8.00 -20.28 -5.34
C LEU A 23 -8.60 -21.41 -6.20
N LYS A 24 -9.51 -22.20 -5.63
CA LYS A 24 -10.18 -23.29 -6.35
C LYS A 24 -11.06 -22.79 -7.50
N TRP A 25 -11.71 -21.64 -7.35
CA TRP A 25 -12.63 -21.08 -8.34
C TRP A 25 -11.92 -20.27 -9.43
N LEU A 26 -10.78 -19.66 -9.10
CA LEU A 26 -9.91 -18.95 -10.04
C LEU A 26 -8.98 -19.90 -10.81
N GLY A 27 -8.94 -21.18 -10.45
CA GLY A 27 -8.10 -22.19 -11.11
C GLY A 27 -6.60 -21.96 -10.91
N LEU A 28 -6.22 -21.18 -9.88
CA LEU A 28 -4.83 -20.85 -9.62
C LEU A 28 -4.11 -22.07 -9.04
N GLN A 29 -2.93 -22.38 -9.59
CA GLN A 29 -2.11 -23.46 -9.08
C GLN A 29 -1.50 -23.07 -7.73
N ARG A 30 -1.45 -24.05 -6.82
CA ARG A 30 -0.68 -23.92 -5.59
C ARG A 30 0.79 -24.09 -5.92
N ASN A 31 1.63 -23.33 -5.23
CA ASN A 31 3.05 -23.63 -5.26
C ASN A 31 3.26 -24.90 -4.41
N GLU A 32 3.51 -26.04 -5.05
CA GLU A 32 3.66 -27.35 -4.39
C GLU A 32 4.94 -27.38 -3.55
N THR A 33 4.85 -26.80 -2.35
CA THR A 33 5.96 -26.65 -1.42
C THR A 33 5.59 -27.24 -0.07
N ASN A 34 6.59 -27.60 0.73
CA ASN A 34 6.33 -28.14 2.05
C ASN A 34 5.69 -27.04 2.91
N PRO A 35 4.54 -27.27 3.58
CA PRO A 35 3.88 -26.29 4.44
C PRO A 35 4.76 -25.67 5.54
N ASP A 36 5.88 -26.32 5.87
CA ASP A 36 6.86 -25.88 6.85
C ASP A 36 7.98 -24.99 6.26
N GLU A 37 8.00 -24.78 4.93
CA GLU A 37 8.92 -23.82 4.32
C GLU A 37 8.61 -22.39 4.78
N PRO A 38 9.65 -21.58 5.04
CA PRO A 38 9.44 -20.20 5.42
C PRO A 38 8.86 -19.40 4.26
N GLY A 39 7.95 -18.50 4.59
CA GLY A 39 7.51 -17.41 3.72
C GLY A 39 7.69 -16.06 4.39
N LEU A 40 7.71 -14.99 3.61
CA LEU A 40 7.78 -13.62 4.10
C LEU A 40 6.62 -12.78 3.58
N LEU A 41 5.88 -12.15 4.48
CA LEU A 41 4.88 -11.13 4.16
C LEU A 41 5.40 -9.79 4.67
N LEU A 42 5.69 -8.88 3.73
CA LEU A 42 6.09 -7.51 4.00
C LEU A 42 4.88 -6.60 3.85
N ILE A 43 4.50 -5.88 4.90
CA ILE A 43 3.40 -4.91 4.87
C ILE A 43 3.97 -3.51 5.15
N GLN A 44 3.97 -2.68 4.12
CA GLN A 44 4.36 -1.28 4.20
C GLN A 44 3.12 -0.41 4.53
N ILE A 45 3.22 0.39 5.58
CA ILE A 45 2.31 1.51 5.83
C ILE A 45 2.99 2.77 5.33
N ASP A 46 2.59 3.21 4.15
CA ASP A 46 3.20 4.34 3.45
C ASP A 46 3.15 5.64 4.27
N GLY A 47 4.29 6.32 4.39
CA GLY A 47 4.41 7.64 5.01
C GLY A 47 4.13 7.74 6.52
N LEU A 48 3.99 6.62 7.24
CA LEU A 48 3.70 6.59 8.67
C LEU A 48 4.97 6.69 9.53
N GLY A 49 5.39 7.94 9.79
CA GLY A 49 6.53 8.22 10.67
C GLY A 49 6.34 7.73 12.12
N HIS A 50 7.45 7.43 12.79
CA HIS A 50 7.46 6.82 14.14
C HIS A 50 6.64 7.62 15.18
N GLY A 51 6.75 8.95 15.19
CA GLY A 51 5.97 9.79 16.10
C GLY A 51 4.47 9.74 15.84
N GLN A 52 4.05 9.66 14.57
CA GLN A 52 2.64 9.50 14.21
C GLN A 52 2.11 8.12 14.58
N PHE A 53 2.94 7.08 14.42
CA PHE A 53 2.62 5.72 14.85
C PHE A 53 2.38 5.63 16.37
N GLN A 54 3.29 6.18 17.19
CA GLN A 54 3.13 6.22 18.64
C GLN A 54 1.86 6.99 19.05
N ARG A 55 1.59 8.14 18.41
CA ARG A 55 0.37 8.91 18.62
C ARG A 55 -0.88 8.09 18.26
N ALA A 56 -0.88 7.42 17.12
CA ALA A 56 -2.01 6.60 16.68
C ALA A 56 -2.27 5.41 17.63
N LEU A 57 -1.22 4.78 18.16
CA LEU A 57 -1.34 3.73 19.19
C LEU A 57 -1.96 4.28 20.48
N SER A 58 -1.44 5.41 20.99
CA SER A 58 -1.94 6.03 22.22
C SER A 58 -3.42 6.45 22.10
N ALA A 59 -3.82 6.93 20.92
CA ALA A 59 -5.19 7.33 20.61
C ALA A 59 -6.12 6.17 20.22
N GLY A 60 -5.68 4.91 20.35
CA GLY A 60 -6.50 3.73 20.05
C GLY A 60 -6.91 3.60 18.58
N ARG A 61 -6.11 4.14 17.66
CA ARG A 61 -6.36 4.08 16.19
C ARG A 61 -5.82 2.82 15.53
N LEU A 62 -4.92 2.11 16.22
CA LEU A 62 -4.25 0.89 15.76
C LEU A 62 -4.44 -0.28 16.76
N PRO A 63 -5.69 -0.70 17.05
CA PRO A 63 -5.96 -1.69 18.09
C PRO A 63 -5.33 -3.06 17.81
N PHE A 64 -5.25 -3.50 16.55
CA PHE A 64 -4.64 -4.78 16.21
C PHE A 64 -3.11 -4.73 16.31
N LEU A 65 -2.45 -3.68 15.82
CA LEU A 65 -1.02 -3.52 16.03
C LEU A 65 -0.67 -3.44 17.53
N LYS A 66 -1.50 -2.76 18.33
CA LYS A 66 -1.35 -2.78 19.79
C LYS A 66 -1.45 -4.20 20.37
N HIS A 67 -2.36 -5.01 19.88
CA HIS A 67 -2.47 -6.42 20.27
C HIS A 67 -1.22 -7.23 19.88
N LEU A 68 -0.66 -7.03 18.67
CA LEU A 68 0.57 -7.70 18.24
C LEU A 68 1.73 -7.41 19.20
N LEU A 69 1.90 -6.15 19.61
CA LEU A 69 2.93 -5.73 20.55
C LEU A 69 2.75 -6.34 21.94
N GLN A 70 1.50 -6.52 22.37
CA GLN A 70 1.20 -6.98 23.73
C GLN A 70 1.13 -8.50 23.88
N GLN A 71 0.73 -9.22 22.83
CA GLN A 71 0.34 -10.63 22.93
C GLN A 71 1.11 -11.55 21.95
N GLU A 72 1.63 -11.01 20.85
CA GLU A 72 2.26 -11.81 19.78
C GLU A 72 3.78 -11.61 19.69
N GLY A 73 4.39 -10.94 20.69
CA GLY A 73 5.84 -10.78 20.79
C GLY A 73 6.47 -9.80 19.79
N TYR A 74 5.68 -8.93 19.18
CA TYR A 74 6.21 -7.90 18.27
C TYR A 74 6.89 -6.77 19.06
N SER A 75 7.98 -6.23 18.51
CA SER A 75 8.67 -5.04 19.01
C SER A 75 8.67 -3.93 17.97
N VAL A 76 8.71 -2.68 18.44
CA VAL A 76 8.82 -1.50 17.57
C VAL A 76 10.27 -1.08 17.51
N SER A 77 10.80 -0.94 16.30
CA SER A 77 12.12 -0.37 16.04
C SER A 77 12.00 0.83 15.11
N SER A 78 12.86 1.83 15.29
CA SER A 78 12.98 2.93 14.34
C SER A 78 13.78 2.47 13.12
N LEU A 79 13.30 2.82 11.92
CA LEU A 79 13.99 2.62 10.65
C LEU A 79 14.43 3.98 10.11
N TYR A 80 15.69 4.10 9.70
CA TYR A 80 16.17 5.26 8.97
C TYR A 80 15.83 5.09 7.48
N ALA A 81 15.00 5.98 6.95
CA ALA A 81 14.50 5.92 5.57
C ALA A 81 15.56 6.25 4.50
N GLY A 82 16.71 6.80 4.90
CA GLY A 82 17.69 7.31 3.96
C GLY A 82 17.32 8.69 3.38
N VAL A 83 18.16 9.16 2.46
CA VAL A 83 17.94 10.40 1.69
C VAL A 83 18.12 10.05 0.21
N PRO A 84 17.12 10.30 -0.65
CA PRO A 84 15.83 10.93 -0.34
C PRO A 84 14.86 9.97 0.38
N SER A 85 14.12 10.50 1.37
CA SER A 85 13.10 9.73 2.11
C SER A 85 11.79 9.64 1.31
N THR A 86 11.83 8.91 0.19
CA THR A 86 10.69 8.76 -0.73
C THR A 86 10.44 7.27 -1.00
N THR A 87 9.17 6.90 -1.20
CA THR A 87 8.76 5.52 -1.51
C THR A 87 9.60 4.83 -2.57
N PRO A 88 9.85 5.41 -3.77
CA PRO A 88 10.63 4.71 -4.78
C PRO A 88 12.10 4.54 -4.39
N ALA A 89 12.71 5.48 -3.68
CA ALA A 89 14.10 5.33 -3.24
C ALA A 89 14.23 4.18 -2.23
N VAL A 90 13.32 4.14 -1.23
CA VAL A 90 13.29 3.07 -0.23
C VAL A 90 12.98 1.71 -0.87
N GLN A 91 12.03 1.66 -1.82
CA GLN A 91 11.70 0.42 -2.52
C GLN A 91 12.84 -0.06 -3.43
N ALA A 92 13.57 0.84 -4.10
CA ALA A 92 14.75 0.47 -4.87
C ALA A 92 15.82 -0.19 -3.97
N GLU A 93 16.08 0.39 -2.80
CA GLU A 93 17.04 -0.17 -1.85
C GLU A 93 16.55 -1.50 -1.26
N LEU A 94 15.29 -1.59 -0.85
CA LEU A 94 14.74 -2.78 -0.21
C LEU A 94 14.59 -3.94 -1.20
N PHE A 95 14.09 -3.67 -2.40
CA PHE A 95 13.80 -4.72 -3.39
C PHE A 95 15.05 -5.14 -4.16
N PHE A 96 15.93 -4.22 -4.52
CA PHE A 96 17.07 -4.52 -5.40
C PHE A 96 18.42 -4.42 -4.69
N GLY A 97 18.46 -4.01 -3.42
CA GLY A 97 19.71 -3.87 -2.66
C GLY A 97 20.59 -2.70 -3.11
N LYS A 98 20.10 -1.84 -4.01
CA LYS A 98 20.87 -0.75 -4.61
C LYS A 98 20.72 0.54 -3.83
N LYS A 99 21.70 0.81 -2.96
CA LYS A 99 21.78 2.05 -2.17
C LYS A 99 21.79 3.28 -3.06
N THR A 100 21.07 4.33 -2.66
CA THR A 100 21.05 5.63 -3.35
C THR A 100 20.75 5.52 -4.85
N ALA A 101 19.93 4.54 -5.25
CA ALA A 101 19.59 4.31 -6.65
C ALA A 101 18.90 5.52 -7.30
N LEU A 102 18.22 6.34 -6.50
CA LEU A 102 17.41 7.44 -6.96
C LEU A 102 17.78 8.75 -6.24
N PRO A 103 18.00 9.85 -6.97
CA PRO A 103 18.35 11.13 -6.36
C PRO A 103 17.13 11.86 -5.77
N ALA A 104 15.93 11.61 -6.29
CA ALA A 104 14.68 12.22 -5.84
C ALA A 104 13.47 11.47 -6.42
N PHE A 105 12.26 11.80 -5.95
CA PHE A 105 11.00 11.33 -6.55
C PHE A 105 10.81 11.82 -8.00
N SER A 106 11.29 13.03 -8.29
CA SER A 106 11.38 13.59 -9.63
C SER A 106 12.73 14.28 -9.80
N TYR A 107 13.40 13.99 -10.91
CA TYR A 107 14.74 14.49 -11.20
C TYR A 107 14.93 14.66 -12.70
N LEU A 108 15.91 15.47 -13.08
CA LEU A 108 16.34 15.61 -14.47
C LEU A 108 17.34 14.51 -14.78
N ASP A 109 17.06 13.69 -15.80
CA ASP A 109 18.01 12.69 -16.28
C ASP A 109 19.12 13.40 -17.08
N PRO A 110 20.39 13.34 -16.65
CA PRO A 110 21.49 14.01 -17.35
C PRO A 110 21.78 13.41 -18.72
N LYS A 111 21.34 12.17 -19.01
CA LYS A 111 21.64 11.48 -20.28
C LYS A 111 20.80 12.03 -21.44
N ASN A 112 19.53 12.35 -21.18
CA ASN A 112 18.57 12.78 -22.21
C ASN A 112 17.95 14.16 -21.94
N GLY A 113 18.24 14.78 -20.79
CA GLY A 113 17.69 16.08 -20.39
C GLY A 113 16.18 16.05 -20.10
N GLN A 114 15.60 14.88 -19.84
CA GLN A 114 14.17 14.74 -19.58
C GLN A 114 13.88 14.72 -18.08
N LEU A 115 12.73 15.27 -17.71
CA LEU A 115 12.24 15.22 -16.34
C LEU A 115 11.61 13.86 -16.08
N VAL A 116 12.25 13.06 -15.23
CA VAL A 116 11.75 11.78 -14.75
C VAL A 116 10.84 12.02 -13.55
N LYS A 117 9.68 11.38 -13.52
CA LYS A 117 8.76 11.35 -12.38
C LYS A 117 8.35 9.91 -12.11
N LEU A 118 8.58 9.43 -10.90
CA LEU A 118 8.34 8.03 -10.56
C LEU A 118 6.87 7.70 -10.28
N PHE A 119 5.97 8.66 -10.50
CA PHE A 119 4.54 8.42 -10.60
C PHE A 119 4.09 8.08 -12.03
N ASP A 120 4.94 8.34 -13.03
CA ASP A 120 4.63 8.07 -14.43
C ASP A 120 5.01 6.60 -14.75
N PRO A 121 4.06 5.75 -15.18
CA PRO A 121 4.33 4.33 -15.39
C PRO A 121 5.51 4.00 -16.32
N PRO A 122 5.71 4.70 -17.47
CA PRO A 122 6.85 4.42 -18.33
C PRO A 122 8.20 4.72 -17.66
N ALA A 123 8.26 5.79 -16.87
CA ALA A 123 9.46 6.16 -16.12
C ALA A 123 9.77 5.15 -15.02
N ALA A 124 8.73 4.73 -14.26
CA ALA A 124 8.87 3.72 -13.24
C ALA A 124 9.29 2.36 -13.82
N LYS A 125 8.72 1.96 -14.98
CA LYS A 125 9.09 0.72 -15.68
C LYS A 125 10.54 0.75 -16.18
N CYS A 126 10.96 1.85 -16.79
CA CYS A 126 12.34 2.01 -17.27
C CYS A 126 13.35 1.92 -16.11
N MET A 127 13.05 2.59 -14.99
CA MET A 127 13.88 2.52 -13.78
C MET A 127 13.92 1.11 -13.19
N GLU A 128 12.78 0.42 -13.08
CA GLU A 128 12.74 -0.96 -12.60
C GLU A 128 13.57 -1.91 -13.47
N GLN A 129 13.52 -1.74 -14.80
CA GLN A 129 14.36 -2.52 -15.71
C GLN A 129 15.85 -2.27 -15.47
N GLU A 130 16.25 -1.02 -15.23
CA GLU A 130 17.64 -0.68 -14.91
C GLU A 130 18.08 -1.32 -13.58
N LEU A 131 17.22 -1.34 -12.57
CA LEU A 131 17.47 -1.99 -11.28
C LEU A 131 17.56 -3.53 -11.42
N GLY A 132 16.70 -4.10 -12.26
CA GLY A 132 16.63 -5.55 -12.51
C GLY A 132 17.82 -6.14 -13.27
N VAL A 133 18.68 -5.31 -13.88
CA VAL A 133 19.92 -5.79 -14.54
C VAL A 133 20.97 -6.26 -13.52
N GLU A 134 21.01 -5.64 -12.34
CA GLU A 134 22.03 -5.91 -11.31
C GLU A 134 21.57 -6.96 -10.29
N ALA A 135 20.25 -7.12 -10.10
CA ALA A 135 19.67 -8.08 -9.17
C ALA A 135 18.25 -8.49 -9.62
N ASP A 136 17.92 -9.78 -9.47
CA ASP A 136 16.58 -10.31 -9.80
C ASP A 136 15.44 -9.66 -8.99
N GLY A 137 15.77 -9.09 -7.84
CA GLY A 137 14.82 -8.41 -6.95
C GLY A 137 14.24 -9.32 -5.86
N LEU A 138 13.90 -8.72 -4.72
CA LEU A 138 13.40 -9.43 -3.53
C LEU A 138 12.09 -10.17 -3.79
N MET A 139 11.30 -9.73 -4.78
CA MET A 139 10.01 -10.32 -5.12
C MET A 139 10.11 -11.38 -6.24
N ALA A 140 11.31 -11.80 -6.65
CA ALA A 140 11.48 -12.88 -7.61
C ALA A 140 10.77 -14.16 -7.13
N GLY A 141 9.86 -14.69 -7.97
CA GLY A 141 8.98 -15.83 -7.62
C GLY A 141 7.90 -15.53 -6.57
N GLY A 142 7.76 -14.27 -6.17
CA GLY A 142 6.76 -13.76 -5.23
C GLY A 142 5.72 -12.86 -5.88
N ALA A 143 5.07 -12.01 -5.08
CA ALA A 143 4.06 -11.06 -5.55
C ALA A 143 4.22 -9.66 -4.93
N ALA A 144 3.84 -8.64 -5.69
CA ALA A 144 3.94 -7.24 -5.31
C ALA A 144 2.62 -6.50 -5.51
N TYR A 145 2.19 -5.76 -4.47
CA TYR A 145 0.89 -5.09 -4.45
C TYR A 145 1.01 -3.61 -4.08
N GLY A 146 0.58 -2.73 -4.99
CA GLY A 146 0.41 -1.29 -4.72
C GLY A 146 1.71 -0.49 -4.59
N ASN A 147 2.82 -1.01 -5.09
CA ASN A 147 4.14 -0.40 -5.00
C ASN A 147 4.41 0.59 -6.14
N ILE A 148 5.57 1.25 -6.13
CA ILE A 148 6.10 1.90 -7.34
C ILE A 148 6.69 0.84 -8.26
N PHE A 149 7.47 -0.09 -7.71
CA PHE A 149 8.15 -1.18 -8.44
C PHE A 149 7.56 -2.55 -8.09
N GLY A 150 7.55 -3.48 -9.05
CA GLY A 150 7.21 -4.88 -8.84
C GLY A 150 8.27 -5.65 -8.04
N GLY A 151 9.49 -5.12 -7.95
CA GLY A 151 10.57 -5.66 -7.12
C GLY A 151 11.11 -7.01 -7.60
N GLY A 152 10.98 -7.29 -8.91
CA GLY A 152 11.38 -8.57 -9.50
C GLY A 152 10.27 -9.63 -9.61
N ALA A 153 9.05 -9.31 -9.14
CA ALA A 153 7.90 -10.19 -9.35
C ALA A 153 7.60 -10.34 -10.85
N GLU A 154 7.06 -11.50 -11.23
CA GLU A 154 6.59 -11.71 -12.59
C GLU A 154 5.49 -10.69 -12.94
N GLU A 155 5.34 -10.34 -14.22
CA GLU A 155 4.32 -9.38 -14.66
C GLU A 155 2.89 -9.85 -14.33
N GLU A 156 2.69 -11.15 -14.08
CA GLU A 156 1.43 -11.75 -13.67
C GLU A 156 1.13 -11.59 -12.17
N GLU A 157 2.16 -11.41 -11.34
CA GLU A 157 2.08 -11.32 -9.88
C GLU A 157 2.37 -9.89 -9.37
N THR A 158 2.51 -8.94 -10.29
CA THR A 158 2.68 -7.51 -10.02
C THR A 158 1.35 -6.79 -10.19
N HIS A 159 0.72 -6.43 -9.08
CA HIS A 159 -0.64 -5.90 -9.06
C HIS A 159 -0.69 -4.46 -8.57
N PHE A 160 -1.31 -3.59 -9.36
CA PHE A 160 -1.50 -2.17 -9.04
C PHE A 160 -0.18 -1.41 -8.74
N CYS A 161 0.97 -1.90 -9.24
CA CYS A 161 2.24 -1.22 -9.09
C CYS A 161 2.45 -0.22 -10.23
N VAL A 162 3.02 0.96 -9.95
CA VAL A 162 3.15 2.04 -10.94
C VAL A 162 3.92 1.60 -12.19
N SER A 163 5.00 0.86 -12.03
CA SER A 163 5.79 0.30 -13.14
C SER A 163 5.06 -0.73 -14.01
N ALA A 164 4.04 -1.38 -13.46
CA ALA A 164 3.21 -2.37 -14.16
C ALA A 164 1.89 -1.78 -14.69
N LEU A 165 1.56 -0.52 -14.36
CA LEU A 165 0.37 0.15 -14.87
C LEU A 165 0.47 0.33 -16.40
N GLY A 166 -0.19 -0.56 -17.13
CA GLY A 166 -0.23 -0.57 -18.59
C GLY A 166 -1.44 -1.28 -19.17
N TRP A 167 -1.45 -1.48 -20.49
CA TRP A 167 -2.58 -2.08 -21.22
C TRP A 167 -2.93 -3.51 -20.77
N GLN A 168 -1.96 -4.30 -20.31
CA GLN A 168 -2.17 -5.67 -19.82
C GLN A 168 -2.94 -5.69 -18.49
N GLU A 169 -2.53 -4.90 -17.51
CA GLU A 169 -3.24 -4.75 -16.23
C GLU A 169 -4.66 -4.21 -16.44
N LEU A 170 -4.82 -3.23 -17.33
CA LEU A 170 -6.15 -2.73 -17.71
C LEU A 170 -7.02 -3.84 -18.32
N ARG A 171 -6.45 -4.67 -19.21
CA ARG A 171 -7.18 -5.77 -19.87
C ARG A 171 -7.56 -6.89 -18.89
N ARG A 172 -6.72 -7.18 -17.88
CA ARG A 172 -7.04 -8.11 -16.78
C ARG A 172 -8.13 -7.55 -15.87
N ALA A 173 -8.03 -6.28 -15.49
CA ALA A 173 -9.06 -5.58 -14.72
C ALA A 173 -10.40 -5.49 -15.47
N LEU A 174 -10.36 -5.47 -16.80
CA LEU A 174 -11.53 -5.47 -17.68
C LEU A 174 -12.12 -6.86 -17.98
N ASN A 175 -11.55 -7.97 -17.48
CA ASN A 175 -12.22 -9.27 -17.60
C ASN A 175 -13.48 -9.26 -16.72
N PRO A 176 -14.69 -9.13 -17.30
CA PRO A 176 -15.89 -8.85 -16.53
C PRO A 176 -16.29 -10.03 -15.63
N LEU A 177 -15.94 -11.26 -16.03
CA LEU A 177 -16.26 -12.46 -15.28
C LEU A 177 -15.39 -12.57 -14.02
N THR A 178 -14.08 -12.36 -14.14
CA THR A 178 -13.14 -12.36 -13.00
C THR A 178 -13.45 -11.22 -12.04
N PHE A 179 -13.74 -10.03 -12.57
CA PHE A 179 -14.14 -8.87 -11.76
C PHE A 179 -15.46 -9.12 -11.02
N LEU A 180 -16.48 -9.65 -11.71
CA LEU A 180 -17.77 -10.00 -11.11
C LEU A 180 -17.63 -11.09 -10.04
N LEU A 181 -16.82 -12.13 -10.29
CA LEU A 181 -16.50 -13.17 -9.32
C LEU A 181 -15.83 -12.58 -8.07
N LEU A 182 -14.81 -11.74 -8.25
CA LEU A 182 -14.16 -11.05 -7.13
C LEU A 182 -15.16 -10.21 -6.33
N LEU A 183 -16.05 -9.49 -7.01
CA LEU A 183 -17.08 -8.65 -6.41
C LEU A 183 -18.09 -9.47 -5.61
N VAL A 184 -18.59 -10.58 -6.16
CA VAL A 184 -19.53 -11.49 -5.48
C VAL A 184 -18.88 -12.21 -4.31
N MET A 185 -17.66 -12.74 -4.50
CA MET A 185 -16.93 -13.44 -3.43
C MET A 185 -16.59 -12.53 -2.25
N ASN A 186 -16.41 -11.24 -2.53
CA ASN A 186 -16.08 -10.22 -1.55
C ASN A 186 -17.22 -9.24 -1.34
N ILE A 187 -18.47 -9.68 -1.49
CA ILE A 187 -19.66 -8.80 -1.38
C ILE A 187 -19.70 -8.03 -0.05
N MET A 188 -19.21 -8.62 1.05
CA MET A 188 -19.11 -7.93 2.33
C MET A 188 -18.05 -6.82 2.33
N SER A 189 -16.95 -7.00 1.59
CA SER A 189 -15.97 -5.94 1.37
C SER A 189 -16.57 -4.84 0.48
N VAL A 190 -17.35 -5.20 -0.53
CA VAL A 190 -18.07 -4.24 -1.40
C VAL A 190 -19.04 -3.40 -0.58
N PHE A 191 -19.87 -4.03 0.26
CA PHE A 191 -20.76 -3.29 1.18
C PHE A 191 -19.99 -2.41 2.15
N ARG A 192 -18.84 -2.87 2.66
CA ARG A 192 -17.98 -2.06 3.53
C ARG A 192 -17.40 -0.85 2.79
N VAL A 193 -16.89 -1.04 1.58
CA VAL A 193 -16.39 0.05 0.73
C VAL A 193 -17.53 1.03 0.44
N ALA A 194 -18.71 0.55 0.09
CA ALA A 194 -19.90 1.38 -0.14
C ALA A 194 -20.31 2.17 1.12
N ALA A 195 -20.34 1.54 2.30
CA ALA A 195 -20.65 2.22 3.55
C ALA A 195 -19.59 3.29 3.90
N LEU A 196 -18.31 2.99 3.71
CA LEU A 196 -17.23 3.95 3.92
C LEU A 196 -17.32 5.11 2.93
N LEU A 197 -17.63 4.84 1.65
CA LEU A 197 -17.90 5.86 0.64
C LEU A 197 -19.04 6.80 1.04
N VAL A 198 -20.12 6.27 1.61
CA VAL A 198 -21.24 7.08 2.11
C VAL A 198 -20.81 7.96 3.30
N ILE A 199 -20.04 7.42 4.23
CA ILE A 199 -19.50 8.19 5.37
C ILE A 199 -18.60 9.32 4.85
N GLU A 200 -17.72 9.03 3.89
CA GLU A 200 -16.85 10.00 3.25
C GLU A 200 -17.61 11.08 2.50
N PHE A 201 -18.69 10.69 1.82
CA PHE A 201 -19.59 11.65 1.19
C PHE A 201 -20.22 12.59 2.21
N GLY A 202 -20.67 12.06 3.35
CA GLY A 202 -21.18 12.86 4.45
C GLY A 202 -20.15 13.83 5.03
N LEU A 203 -18.93 13.36 5.32
CA LEU A 203 -17.86 14.19 5.87
C LEU A 203 -17.42 15.28 4.89
N SER A 204 -17.24 14.93 3.62
CA SER A 204 -16.87 15.90 2.58
C SER A 204 -17.95 16.95 2.36
N LEU A 205 -19.23 16.61 2.49
CA LEU A 205 -20.32 17.58 2.43
C LEU A 205 -20.28 18.55 3.63
N VAL A 206 -20.01 18.04 4.84
CA VAL A 206 -19.86 18.88 6.03
C VAL A 206 -18.65 19.82 5.89
N ASP A 207 -17.52 19.30 5.43
CA ASP A 207 -16.31 20.10 5.18
C ASP A 207 -16.54 21.13 4.08
N PHE A 208 -17.28 20.78 3.03
CA PHE A 208 -17.68 21.69 1.96
C PHE A 208 -18.55 22.85 2.49
N VAL A 209 -19.56 22.55 3.31
CA VAL A 209 -20.42 23.57 3.94
C VAL A 209 -19.61 24.48 4.88
N ARG A 210 -18.71 23.89 5.68
CA ARG A 210 -17.79 24.66 6.54
C ARG A 210 -16.80 25.51 5.74
N GLY A 211 -16.32 25.00 4.62
CA GLY A 211 -15.37 25.66 3.72
C GLY A 211 -15.99 26.83 2.97
N ILE A 212 -17.23 26.71 2.50
CA ILE A 212 -18.02 27.83 1.96
C ILE A 212 -18.15 28.93 3.01
N ARG A 213 -18.45 28.56 4.25
CA ARG A 213 -18.60 29.52 5.37
C ARG A 213 -17.27 30.21 5.74
N LYS A 214 -16.12 29.65 5.32
CA LYS A 214 -14.78 30.22 5.50
C LYS A 214 -14.20 30.84 4.22
N GLY A 215 -14.99 30.97 3.15
CA GLY A 215 -14.58 31.67 1.92
C GLY A 215 -13.55 30.93 1.05
N GLN A 216 -13.40 29.62 1.20
CA GLN A 216 -12.45 28.83 0.38
C GLN A 216 -13.14 28.26 -0.88
N HIS A 217 -12.44 28.25 -2.02
CA HIS A 217 -12.93 27.71 -3.30
C HIS A 217 -12.90 26.15 -3.33
N LEU A 218 -13.85 25.48 -2.67
CA LEU A 218 -13.82 24.01 -2.49
C LEU A 218 -14.51 23.16 -3.58
N ARG A 219 -15.16 23.75 -4.60
CA ARG A 219 -16.06 22.97 -5.50
C ARG A 219 -15.34 21.95 -6.40
N SER A 220 -14.17 22.27 -6.93
CA SER A 220 -13.35 21.32 -7.71
C SER A 220 -12.66 20.31 -6.79
N GLU A 221 -12.24 20.75 -5.61
CA GLU A 221 -11.48 19.94 -4.65
C GLU A 221 -12.34 18.82 -4.02
N ALA A 222 -13.60 19.11 -3.66
CA ALA A 222 -14.49 18.14 -3.01
C ALA A 222 -14.83 16.91 -3.88
N LYS A 223 -15.08 17.09 -5.18
CA LYS A 223 -15.34 15.97 -6.11
C LYS A 223 -14.10 15.10 -6.32
N PHE A 224 -12.92 15.71 -6.43
CA PHE A 224 -11.65 14.99 -6.51
C PHE A 224 -11.29 14.28 -5.19
N ILE A 225 -11.69 14.83 -4.04
CA ILE A 225 -11.48 14.21 -2.73
C ILE A 225 -12.30 12.93 -2.59
N LEU A 226 -13.60 12.98 -2.90
CA LEU A 226 -14.48 11.83 -2.73
C LEU A 226 -14.07 10.65 -3.62
N ALA A 227 -13.78 10.93 -4.89
CA ALA A 227 -13.33 9.92 -5.83
C ALA A 227 -12.01 9.28 -5.38
N ARG A 228 -11.06 10.08 -4.89
CA ARG A 228 -9.73 9.59 -4.50
C ARG A 228 -9.74 8.78 -3.21
N VAL A 229 -10.49 9.21 -2.19
CA VAL A 229 -10.66 8.42 -0.96
C VAL A 229 -11.37 7.10 -1.26
N GLY A 230 -12.40 7.13 -2.11
CA GLY A 230 -13.10 5.95 -2.58
C GLY A 230 -12.19 4.96 -3.28
N VAL A 231 -11.36 5.45 -4.20
CA VAL A 231 -10.36 4.66 -4.91
C VAL A 231 -9.34 4.06 -3.93
N CYS A 232 -8.83 4.82 -2.97
CA CYS A 232 -7.87 4.31 -1.99
C CYS A 232 -8.44 3.23 -1.07
N ILE A 233 -9.69 3.38 -0.64
CA ILE A 233 -10.37 2.37 0.18
C ILE A 233 -10.65 1.11 -0.63
N GLY A 234 -11.14 1.26 -1.87
CA GLY A 234 -11.41 0.14 -2.79
C GLY A 234 -10.13 -0.60 -3.18
N LEU A 235 -9.10 0.14 -3.59
CA LEU A 235 -7.80 -0.40 -3.95
C LEU A 235 -7.15 -1.16 -2.79
N ARG A 236 -7.19 -0.61 -1.57
CA ARG A 236 -6.73 -1.33 -0.37
C ARG A 236 -7.44 -2.67 -0.19
N GLU A 237 -8.76 -2.70 -0.37
CA GLU A 237 -9.53 -3.94 -0.24
C GLU A 237 -9.15 -4.96 -1.32
N LEU A 238 -8.96 -4.54 -2.57
CA LEU A 238 -8.48 -5.39 -3.66
C LEU A 238 -7.08 -5.95 -3.39
N ILE A 239 -6.15 -5.09 -2.96
CA ILE A 239 -4.78 -5.49 -2.57
C ILE A 239 -4.84 -6.56 -1.47
N VAL A 240 -5.63 -6.33 -0.41
CA VAL A 240 -5.75 -7.29 0.69
C VAL A 240 -6.35 -8.61 0.23
N ILE A 241 -7.33 -8.58 -0.68
CA ILE A 241 -7.94 -9.79 -1.24
C ILE A 241 -6.91 -10.57 -2.07
N GLY A 242 -6.23 -9.91 -3.02
CA GLY A 242 -5.22 -10.53 -3.87
C GLY A 242 -4.10 -11.16 -3.05
N ALA A 243 -3.47 -10.37 -2.17
CA ALA A 243 -2.43 -10.88 -1.29
C ALA A 243 -2.91 -12.02 -0.37
N SER A 244 -4.18 -12.03 0.05
CA SER A 244 -4.74 -13.16 0.81
C SER A 244 -4.84 -14.44 -0.02
N VAL A 245 -5.12 -14.33 -1.33
CA VAL A 245 -5.13 -15.45 -2.26
C VAL A 245 -3.70 -15.98 -2.46
N ASP A 246 -2.72 -15.11 -2.64
CA ASP A 246 -1.32 -15.51 -2.83
C ASP A 246 -0.69 -16.12 -1.57
N LEU A 247 -1.05 -15.60 -0.39
CA LEU A 247 -0.73 -16.24 0.88
C LEU A 247 -1.29 -17.66 0.95
N ALA A 248 -2.49 -17.89 0.40
CA ALA A 248 -3.08 -19.22 0.34
C ALA A 248 -2.44 -20.10 -0.75
N ARG A 249 -1.96 -19.51 -1.87
CA ARG A 249 -1.17 -20.19 -2.91
C ARG A 249 0.20 -20.63 -2.41
N GLY A 250 0.74 -19.94 -1.40
CA GLY A 250 2.03 -20.27 -0.79
C GLY A 250 3.22 -19.65 -1.53
N LEU A 251 3.08 -18.43 -2.06
CA LEU A 251 4.21 -17.72 -2.66
C LEU A 251 5.30 -17.40 -1.60
N PRO A 252 6.60 -17.54 -1.92
CA PRO A 252 7.69 -17.40 -0.95
C PRO A 252 7.75 -16.02 -0.30
N VAL A 253 7.43 -14.97 -1.04
CA VAL A 253 7.50 -13.58 -0.59
C VAL A 253 6.36 -12.77 -1.18
N ILE A 254 5.72 -11.95 -0.35
CA ILE A 254 4.62 -11.07 -0.78
C ILE A 254 4.84 -9.70 -0.16
N HIS A 255 4.89 -8.65 -0.99
CA HIS A 255 4.93 -7.27 -0.55
C HIS A 255 3.60 -6.56 -0.77
N VAL A 256 3.13 -5.85 0.25
CA VAL A 256 1.90 -5.07 0.22
C VAL A 256 2.16 -3.65 0.68
N ASN A 257 1.93 -2.66 -0.18
CA ASN A 257 1.94 -1.25 0.19
C ASN A 257 0.53 -0.68 0.45
N LEU A 258 0.35 -0.07 1.62
CA LEU A 258 -0.90 0.53 2.06
C LEU A 258 -0.78 2.07 2.07
N ALA A 259 -0.91 2.70 0.89
CA ALA A 259 -0.74 4.13 0.63
C ALA A 259 -1.73 5.09 1.32
N GLY A 260 -2.71 4.56 2.07
CA GLY A 260 -3.85 5.34 2.56
C GLY A 260 -3.49 6.45 3.55
N PHE A 261 -2.46 6.27 4.37
CA PHE A 261 -2.05 7.30 5.34
C PHE A 261 -1.27 8.43 4.68
N ASP A 262 -0.30 8.08 3.83
CA ASP A 262 0.53 9.00 3.07
C ASP A 262 -0.30 9.96 2.21
N GLU A 263 -1.23 9.42 1.43
CA GLU A 263 -2.09 10.23 0.55
C GLU A 263 -2.88 11.29 1.32
N GLN A 264 -3.40 10.93 2.50
CA GLN A 264 -4.17 11.86 3.31
C GLN A 264 -3.27 12.87 4.04
N SER A 265 -2.08 12.44 4.43
CA SER A 265 -1.08 13.31 5.05
C SER A 265 -0.61 14.38 4.08
N HIS A 266 -0.37 14.04 2.81
CA HIS A 266 -0.01 15.01 1.77
C HIS A 266 -1.04 16.13 1.57
N ARG A 267 -2.33 15.84 1.78
CA ARG A 267 -3.41 16.82 1.59
C ARG A 267 -3.76 17.61 2.84
N ARG A 268 -3.85 16.94 3.98
CA ARG A 268 -4.43 17.50 5.21
C ARG A 268 -3.40 17.66 6.32
N GLY A 269 -2.17 17.24 6.09
CA GLY A 269 -1.11 17.17 7.09
C GLY A 269 -1.15 15.86 7.89
N PRO A 270 0.01 15.42 8.39
CA PRO A 270 0.16 14.14 9.09
C PRO A 270 -0.54 14.09 10.46
N HIS A 271 -0.80 15.25 11.07
CA HIS A 271 -1.53 15.34 12.35
C HIS A 271 -3.05 15.40 12.20
N SER A 272 -3.57 15.41 10.97
CA SER A 272 -5.00 15.57 10.74
C SER A 272 -5.80 14.39 11.31
N ALA A 273 -6.97 14.69 11.87
CA ALA A 273 -7.88 13.66 12.38
C ALA A 273 -8.27 12.64 11.29
N PHE A 274 -8.27 13.09 10.03
CA PHE A 274 -8.61 12.28 8.86
C PHE A 274 -7.48 11.30 8.49
N ALA A 275 -6.22 11.74 8.41
CA ALA A 275 -5.08 10.85 8.21
C ALA A 275 -5.06 9.74 9.29
N HIS A 276 -5.30 10.11 10.55
CA HIS A 276 -5.40 9.18 11.68
C HIS A 276 -6.69 8.34 11.71
N TRP A 277 -7.72 8.70 10.95
CA TRP A 277 -8.93 7.89 10.81
C TRP A 277 -8.71 6.74 9.84
N VAL A 278 -8.01 6.98 8.72
CA VAL A 278 -7.67 5.95 7.73
C VAL A 278 -6.83 4.82 8.33
N LEU A 279 -6.01 5.12 9.33
CA LEU A 279 -5.23 4.12 10.08
C LEU A 279 -6.07 2.98 10.66
N LYS A 280 -7.34 3.21 11.03
CA LYS A 280 -8.23 2.13 11.48
C LYS A 280 -8.51 1.11 10.39
N GLY A 281 -8.68 1.59 9.15
CA GLY A 281 -8.89 0.73 8.00
C GLY A 281 -7.61 -0.02 7.61
N ILE A 282 -6.45 0.62 7.75
CA ILE A 282 -5.14 0.00 7.55
C ILE A 282 -4.89 -1.08 8.61
N ASP A 283 -5.14 -0.80 9.89
CA ASP A 283 -5.03 -1.78 11.00
C ASP A 283 -5.92 -3.01 10.78
N HIS A 284 -7.15 -2.80 10.27
CA HIS A 284 -8.03 -3.90 9.90
C HIS A 284 -7.50 -4.72 8.71
N ALA A 285 -6.93 -4.07 7.69
CA ALA A 285 -6.30 -4.73 6.55
C ALA A 285 -5.10 -5.59 7.02
N ILE A 286 -4.24 -5.04 7.87
CA ILE A 286 -3.11 -5.74 8.47
C ILE A 286 -3.60 -6.96 9.26
N ARG A 287 -4.66 -6.81 10.07
CA ARG A 287 -5.26 -7.94 10.80
C ARG A 287 -5.67 -9.08 9.89
N ARG A 288 -6.30 -8.76 8.76
CA ARG A 288 -6.72 -9.78 7.78
C ARG A 288 -5.52 -10.49 7.19
N LEU A 289 -4.55 -9.74 6.67
CA LEU A 289 -3.33 -10.29 6.07
C LEU A 289 -2.56 -11.15 7.07
N TRP A 290 -2.33 -10.66 8.29
CA TRP A 290 -1.67 -11.43 9.35
C TRP A 290 -2.44 -12.72 9.67
N THR A 291 -3.77 -12.65 9.77
CA THR A 291 -4.60 -13.82 10.06
C THR A 291 -4.52 -14.87 8.94
N GLU A 292 -4.54 -14.44 7.68
CA GLU A 292 -4.39 -15.34 6.53
C GLU A 292 -2.98 -15.92 6.46
N ALA A 293 -1.94 -15.11 6.70
CA ALA A 293 -0.56 -15.57 6.75
C ALA A 293 -0.34 -16.66 7.82
N LYS A 294 -0.87 -16.48 9.03
CA LYS A 294 -0.83 -17.49 10.10
C LYS A 294 -1.69 -18.72 9.85
N ARG A 295 -2.69 -18.60 8.97
CA ARG A 295 -3.57 -19.71 8.56
C ARG A 295 -3.14 -20.35 7.26
N SER A 296 -2.12 -19.82 6.57
CA SER A 296 -1.72 -20.29 5.26
C SER A 296 -1.45 -21.80 5.30
N PRO A 297 -1.93 -22.54 4.30
CA PRO A 297 -1.64 -23.95 4.14
C PRO A 297 -0.34 -24.21 3.37
N GLY A 298 0.13 -23.23 2.59
CA GLY A 298 1.26 -23.37 1.68
C GLY A 298 2.62 -23.13 2.32
N ARG A 299 2.72 -22.18 3.26
CA ARG A 299 3.99 -21.80 3.93
C ARG A 299 3.77 -21.30 5.35
N ASP A 300 4.84 -21.29 6.16
CA ASP A 300 4.87 -20.59 7.44
C ASP A 300 5.41 -19.16 7.27
N TYR A 301 4.49 -18.19 7.25
CA TYR A 301 4.85 -16.80 7.00
C TYR A 301 5.33 -16.06 8.25
N ARG A 302 6.51 -15.46 8.13
CA ARG A 302 6.92 -14.32 8.95
C ARG A 302 6.27 -13.06 8.41
N VAL A 303 5.71 -12.25 9.29
CA VAL A 303 5.00 -11.02 8.91
C VAL A 303 5.78 -9.83 9.46
N TRP A 304 6.31 -9.01 8.57
CA TRP A 304 6.97 -7.76 8.89
C TRP A 304 6.07 -6.60 8.53
N ILE A 305 5.96 -5.65 9.44
CA ILE A 305 5.14 -4.44 9.26
C ILE A 305 6.09 -3.27 9.46
N TYR A 306 6.20 -2.42 8.45
CA TYR A 306 7.14 -1.32 8.44
C TYR A 306 6.55 -0.10 7.72
N SER A 307 7.28 1.01 7.77
CA SER A 307 6.99 2.21 7.00
C SER A 307 8.27 2.61 6.28
N ASP A 308 8.13 3.09 5.06
CA ASP A 308 9.24 3.53 4.20
C ASP A 308 9.78 4.89 4.63
N HIS A 309 8.91 5.84 4.95
CA HIS A 309 9.29 7.16 5.42
C HIS A 309 8.27 7.79 6.37
N GLY A 310 8.61 8.98 6.89
CA GLY A 310 7.70 9.81 7.67
C GLY A 310 7.00 10.87 6.83
N GLN A 311 6.23 11.72 7.51
CA GLN A 311 5.56 12.89 6.94
C GLN A 311 5.72 14.06 7.91
N GLU A 312 5.86 15.26 7.37
CA GLU A 312 6.05 16.49 8.13
C GLU A 312 5.03 17.57 7.71
N SER A 313 4.65 18.42 8.65
CA SER A 313 3.76 19.54 8.37
C SER A 313 4.52 20.63 7.62
N VAL A 314 4.01 20.99 6.45
CA VAL A 314 4.62 22.03 5.60
C VAL A 314 3.60 23.11 5.25
N ILE A 315 4.09 24.33 5.06
CA ILE A 315 3.32 25.44 4.53
C ILE A 315 3.67 25.56 3.04
N PRO A 316 2.70 25.53 2.11
CA PRO A 316 2.98 25.75 0.70
C PRO A 316 3.70 27.09 0.50
N TYR A 317 4.83 27.09 -0.20
CA TYR A 317 5.63 28.29 -0.42
C TYR A 317 4.80 29.44 -1.00
N LYS A 318 3.89 29.13 -1.94
CA LYS A 318 2.97 30.10 -2.54
C LYS A 318 2.10 30.82 -1.50
N SER A 319 1.69 30.12 -0.44
CA SER A 319 0.93 30.72 0.66
C SER A 319 1.81 31.61 1.54
N LEU A 320 3.05 31.20 1.77
CA LEU A 320 4.02 31.98 2.56
C LEU A 320 4.48 33.25 1.82
N SER A 321 4.69 33.17 0.51
CA SER A 321 5.25 34.23 -0.33
C SER A 321 4.21 35.23 -0.88
N GLY A 322 2.96 35.14 -0.45
CA GLY A 322 1.89 36.01 -0.95
C GLY A 322 1.48 35.74 -2.41
N GLY A 323 1.68 34.52 -2.91
CA GLY A 323 1.20 34.09 -4.23
C GLY A 323 2.29 33.72 -5.24
N ARG A 324 3.58 33.90 -4.90
CA ARG A 324 4.71 33.59 -5.79
C ARG A 324 5.08 32.11 -5.72
N SER A 325 5.26 31.45 -6.87
CA SER A 325 5.76 30.07 -6.90
C SER A 325 7.26 30.03 -6.64
N ILE A 326 7.78 28.88 -6.18
CA ILE A 326 9.22 28.66 -6.04
C ILE A 326 9.91 28.83 -7.39
N GLN A 327 9.31 28.30 -8.46
CA GLN A 327 9.84 28.37 -9.82
C GLN A 327 10.01 29.81 -10.30
N ALA A 328 9.05 30.70 -10.00
CA ALA A 328 9.16 32.11 -10.38
C ALA A 328 10.32 32.78 -9.64
N VAL A 329 10.44 32.55 -8.33
CA VAL A 329 11.51 33.16 -7.53
C VAL A 329 12.89 32.66 -7.93
N VAL A 330 13.04 31.35 -8.14
CA VAL A 330 14.32 30.77 -8.60
C VAL A 330 14.65 31.26 -10.01
N GLY A 331 13.66 31.34 -10.90
CA GLY A 331 13.85 31.84 -12.26
C GLY A 331 14.36 33.28 -12.30
N GLU A 332 13.91 34.14 -11.37
CA GLU A 332 14.42 35.51 -11.24
C GLU A 332 15.84 35.57 -10.66
N LEU A 333 16.22 34.65 -9.77
CA LEU A 333 17.53 34.66 -9.12
C LEU A 333 18.66 34.06 -9.98
N VAL A 334 18.31 33.25 -10.97
CA VAL A 334 19.27 32.53 -11.83
C VAL A 334 19.45 33.23 -13.20
N GLN A 335 18.71 34.31 -13.46
CA GLN A 335 18.93 35.22 -14.60
C GLN A 335 20.01 36.26 -14.30
#